data_AF-A0A537BQ45-F1
#
_entry.id   AF-A0A537BQ45-F1
#
_cell.length_a   1.000
_cell.length_b   1.000
_cell.length_c   1.000
_cell.angle_alpha   90.00
_cell.angle_beta   90.00
_cell.angle_gamma   90.00
#
_symmetry.space_group_name_H-M   'P 1'
#
loop_
_entity.id
_entity.type
_entity.pdbx_description
1 polymer ?
#
loop_
_entity_poly.entity_id
_entity_poly.type
_entity_poly.pdbx_seq_one_letter_code
_entity_poly.pdbx_strand_id
1 'polypeptide(L)'
;EPGDMLEVRMLDFQFRVPYGVNNSNKGTGVLPDVHEKPYPKVIRFDLARRVALFAPGIEVPLVPFMGIMAVMPPDPLANTRPPGIYGGNMDFNRLTVGARLYLPVHQRGALFYTGDSHAVQ
;
A
#
# COMPACT_ATOMS: atom_id res chain seq x y z
N GLU A 1 14.35 -7.78 19.60
CA GLU A 1 14.16 -6.93 20.79
C GLU A 1 14.37 -5.46 20.39
N PRO A 2 13.96 -4.47 21.21
CA PRO A 2 14.23 -3.07 20.92
C PRO A 2 15.72 -2.83 20.61
N GLY A 3 16.02 -2.11 19.52
CA GLY A 3 17.37 -1.90 19.00
C GLY A 3 17.78 -2.83 17.85
N ASP A 4 17.03 -3.90 17.62
CA ASP A 4 17.21 -4.75 16.42
C ASP A 4 16.58 -4.11 15.17
N MET A 5 16.81 -4.73 14.00
CA MET A 5 16.10 -4.45 12.76
C MET A 5 15.27 -5.67 12.34
N LEU A 6 14.01 -5.46 11.98
CA LEU A 6 13.18 -6.47 11.33
C LEU A 6 13.38 -6.41 9.81
N GLU A 7 13.87 -7.48 9.20
CA GLU A 7 13.88 -7.65 7.74
C GLU A 7 12.56 -8.27 7.27
N VAL A 8 11.80 -7.53 6.46
CA VAL A 8 10.58 -8.00 5.80
C VAL A 8 10.91 -8.27 4.33
N ARG A 9 10.74 -9.52 3.90
CA ARG A 9 10.99 -9.96 2.52
C ARG A 9 9.68 -10.16 1.78
N MET A 10 9.53 -9.49 0.65
CA MET A 10 8.38 -9.66 -0.22
C MET A 10 8.62 -10.88 -1.10
N LEU A 11 7.96 -12.00 -0.76
CA LEU A 11 8.15 -13.28 -1.47
C LEU A 11 7.15 -13.44 -2.62
N ASP A 12 5.90 -13.09 -2.39
CA ASP A 12 4.81 -13.26 -3.35
C ASP A 12 3.62 -12.36 -2.98
N PHE A 13 2.76 -12.07 -3.96
CA PHE A 13 1.51 -11.33 -3.79
C PHE A 13 0.37 -12.02 -4.53
N GLN A 14 -0.70 -12.31 -3.78
CA GLN A 14 -1.88 -12.97 -4.30
C GLN A 14 -3.09 -12.03 -4.28
N PHE A 15 -3.82 -11.98 -5.39
CA PHE A 15 -5.03 -11.18 -5.49
C PHE A 15 -6.20 -11.93 -4.86
N ARG A 16 -6.75 -11.40 -3.76
CA ARG A 16 -7.97 -11.94 -3.14
C ARG A 16 -9.20 -11.74 -4.01
N VAL A 17 -9.23 -10.68 -4.81
CA VAL A 17 -10.35 -10.32 -5.70
C VAL A 17 -9.82 -9.79 -7.05
N PRO A 18 -10.57 -9.98 -8.15
CA PRO A 18 -10.15 -9.56 -9.50
C PRO A 18 -10.54 -8.11 -9.81
N TYR A 19 -10.44 -7.21 -8.83
CA TYR A 19 -10.71 -5.79 -8.99
C TYR A 19 -10.05 -4.96 -7.88
N GLY A 20 -9.87 -3.68 -8.17
CA GLY A 20 -9.44 -2.66 -7.22
C GLY A 20 -10.40 -1.48 -7.23
N VAL A 21 -10.18 -0.54 -6.32
CA VAL A 21 -10.97 0.69 -6.24
C VAL A 21 -10.02 1.87 -6.15
N ASN A 22 -10.25 2.89 -6.98
CA ASN A 22 -9.69 4.21 -6.75
C ASN A 22 -10.76 5.12 -6.18
N ASN A 23 -10.39 5.88 -5.15
CA ASN A 23 -11.26 6.89 -4.56
C ASN A 23 -10.57 8.24 -4.69
N SER A 24 -11.19 9.16 -5.42
CA SER A 24 -10.77 10.56 -5.47
C SER A 24 -11.89 11.43 -4.90
N ASN A 25 -11.58 12.30 -3.95
CA ASN A 25 -12.58 13.13 -3.25
C ASN A 25 -12.22 14.60 -3.34
N LYS A 26 -13.24 15.45 -3.33
CA LYS A 26 -13.08 16.90 -3.15
C LYS A 26 -12.28 17.18 -1.87
N GLY A 27 -11.30 18.07 -1.96
CA GLY A 27 -10.48 18.50 -0.82
C GLY A 27 -9.38 17.51 -0.41
N THR A 28 -9.09 16.48 -1.22
CA THR A 28 -8.07 15.46 -0.90
C THR A 28 -7.06 15.26 -2.03
N GLY A 29 -5.88 14.75 -1.68
CA GLY A 29 -4.82 14.47 -2.67
C GLY A 29 -4.17 15.74 -3.22
N VAL A 30 -3.39 15.58 -4.28
CA VAL A 30 -2.65 16.68 -4.94
C VAL A 30 -3.56 17.58 -5.76
N LEU A 31 -4.70 17.05 -6.22
CA LEU A 31 -5.66 17.74 -7.08
C LEU A 31 -7.04 17.83 -6.40
N PRO A 32 -7.17 18.60 -5.31
CA PRO A 32 -8.36 18.58 -4.45
C PRO A 32 -9.65 19.07 -5.12
N ASP A 33 -9.53 19.82 -6.22
CA ASP A 33 -10.67 20.50 -6.85
C ASP A 33 -11.11 19.85 -8.18
N VAL A 34 -10.47 18.75 -8.61
CA VAL A 34 -10.82 18.06 -9.87
C VAL A 34 -12.21 17.43 -9.83
N HIS A 35 -12.67 17.03 -8.65
CA HIS A 35 -14.00 16.44 -8.48
C HIS A 35 -14.86 17.28 -7.55
N GLU A 36 -16.10 17.54 -7.96
CA GLU A 36 -17.07 18.28 -7.14
C GLU A 36 -17.64 17.45 -5.97
N LYS A 37 -17.57 16.12 -6.09
CA LYS A 37 -18.10 15.13 -5.13
C LYS A 37 -17.21 13.87 -5.11
N PRO A 38 -17.36 12.97 -4.14
CA PRO A 38 -16.65 11.69 -4.14
C PRO A 38 -16.79 10.94 -5.47
N TYR A 39 -15.65 10.46 -5.98
CA TYR A 39 -15.54 9.77 -7.26
C TYR A 39 -14.86 8.42 -7.06
N PRO A 40 -15.60 7.39 -6.63
CA PRO A 40 -15.11 6.02 -6.58
C PRO A 40 -15.15 5.39 -7.97
N LYS A 41 -14.09 4.69 -8.35
CA LYS A 41 -14.00 3.92 -9.59
C LYS A 41 -13.58 2.50 -9.28
N VAL A 42 -14.47 1.54 -9.54
CA VAL A 42 -14.13 0.11 -9.51
C VAL A 42 -13.41 -0.23 -10.81
N ILE A 43 -12.22 -0.80 -10.69
CA ILE A 43 -11.36 -1.15 -11.83
C ILE A 43 -11.21 -2.67 -11.83
N ARG A 44 -11.71 -3.32 -12.90
CA ARG A 44 -11.60 -4.78 -13.05
C ARG A 44 -10.19 -5.16 -13.51
N PHE A 45 -9.75 -6.33 -13.08
CA PHE A 45 -8.46 -6.89 -13.47
C PHE A 45 -8.66 -8.04 -14.45
N ASP A 46 -7.79 -8.12 -15.45
CA ASP A 46 -7.52 -9.35 -16.17
C ASP A 46 -6.29 -9.99 -15.49
N LEU A 47 -6.53 -10.98 -14.62
CA LEU A 47 -5.47 -11.63 -13.85
C LEU A 47 -4.60 -12.58 -14.71
N ALA A 48 -5.13 -13.08 -15.83
CA ALA A 48 -4.35 -13.92 -16.75
C ALA A 48 -3.31 -13.08 -17.49
N ARG A 49 -3.72 -11.88 -17.96
CA ARG A 49 -2.83 -10.91 -18.62
C ARG A 49 -2.07 -10.01 -17.63
N ARG A 50 -2.41 -10.07 -16.34
CA ARG A 50 -1.90 -9.23 -15.26
C ARG A 50 -2.01 -7.73 -15.56
N VAL A 51 -3.19 -7.29 -15.96
CA VAL A 51 -3.49 -5.86 -16.22
C VAL A 51 -4.75 -5.40 -15.50
N ALA A 52 -4.77 -4.12 -15.10
CA ALA A 52 -5.97 -3.40 -14.72
C ALA A 52 -6.63 -2.78 -15.96
N LEU A 53 -7.93 -3.02 -16.15
CA LEU A 53 -8.71 -2.48 -17.25
C LEU A 53 -9.21 -1.08 -16.87
N PHE A 54 -8.33 -0.08 -16.96
CA PHE A 54 -8.58 1.25 -16.42
C PHE A 54 -9.67 2.00 -17.20
N ALA A 55 -9.63 1.98 -18.53
CA ALA A 55 -10.63 2.60 -19.40
C ALA A 55 -10.65 1.90 -20.77
N PRO A 56 -11.62 2.19 -21.67
CA PRO A 56 -11.60 1.62 -23.02
C PRO A 56 -10.27 1.89 -23.73
N GLY A 57 -9.56 0.82 -24.09
CA GLY A 57 -8.24 0.90 -24.73
C GLY A 57 -7.08 1.29 -23.81
N ILE A 58 -7.30 1.44 -22.49
CA ILE A 58 -6.26 1.78 -21.52
C ILE A 58 -6.13 0.67 -20.49
N GLU A 59 -4.99 -0.02 -20.54
CA GLU A 59 -4.62 -1.08 -19.62
C GLU A 59 -3.36 -0.70 -18.86
N VAL A 60 -3.32 -1.04 -17.57
CA VAL A 60 -2.17 -0.74 -16.69
C VAL A 60 -1.61 -2.06 -16.14
N PRO A 61 -0.31 -2.36 -16.32
CA PRO A 61 0.29 -3.56 -15.75
C PRO A 61 0.15 -3.63 -14.22
N LEU A 62 -0.20 -4.81 -13.70
CA LEU A 62 -0.33 -5.05 -12.27
C LEU A 62 1.04 -5.32 -11.64
N VAL A 63 1.44 -4.43 -10.73
CA VAL A 63 2.68 -4.50 -9.96
C VAL A 63 2.32 -4.35 -8.47
N PRO A 64 1.83 -5.43 -7.83
CA PRO A 64 1.24 -5.33 -6.50
C PRO A 64 2.29 -5.10 -5.41
N PHE A 65 1.88 -4.37 -4.37
CA PHE A 65 2.65 -4.12 -3.16
C PHE A 65 1.71 -3.79 -1.97
N MET A 66 2.25 -3.71 -0.76
CA MET A 66 1.52 -3.24 0.42
C MET A 66 1.90 -1.79 0.72
N GLY A 67 0.92 -0.89 0.77
CA GLY A 67 1.13 0.53 1.11
C GLY A 67 1.54 0.72 2.56
N ILE A 68 0.97 -0.10 3.45
CA ILE A 68 1.31 -0.13 4.88
C ILE A 68 2.17 -1.35 5.20
N MET A 69 3.37 -1.12 5.72
CA MET A 69 4.20 -2.10 6.41
C MET A 69 4.89 -1.43 7.58
N ALA A 70 4.70 -1.97 8.79
CA ALA A 70 5.10 -1.28 10.00
C ALA A 70 5.41 -2.22 11.15
N VAL A 71 6.27 -1.76 12.06
CA VAL A 71 6.43 -2.31 13.40
C VAL A 71 5.71 -1.42 14.40
N MET A 72 5.48 -1.89 15.63
CA MET A 72 4.86 -1.05 16.66
C MET A 72 5.76 0.16 16.94
N PRO A 73 5.20 1.39 16.85
CA PRO A 73 5.92 2.63 17.10
C PRO A 73 6.35 2.77 18.57
N PRO A 74 7.34 3.64 18.87
CA PRO A 74 7.69 3.98 20.24
C PRO A 74 6.58 4.79 20.94
N ASP A 75 5.90 5.66 20.18
CA ASP A 75 4.83 6.53 20.67
C ASP A 75 3.46 6.13 20.10
N PRO A 76 2.35 6.37 20.83
CA PRO A 76 1.01 6.13 20.32
C PRO A 76 0.70 6.92 19.04
N LEU A 77 0.00 6.29 18.10
CA LEU A 77 -0.46 6.92 16.87
C LEU A 77 -1.96 7.23 16.94
N ALA A 78 -2.35 8.40 16.45
CA ALA A 78 -3.76 8.76 16.33
C ALA A 78 -4.48 7.96 15.22
N ASN A 79 -3.78 7.59 14.15
CA ASN A 79 -4.27 6.77 13.05
C ASN A 79 -3.09 6.22 12.22
N THR A 80 -3.38 5.36 11.24
CA THR A 80 -2.37 4.69 10.40
C THR A 80 -1.92 5.48 9.17
N ARG A 81 -2.47 6.68 8.91
CA ARG A 81 -2.19 7.43 7.67
C ARG A 81 -0.78 8.02 7.57
N PRO A 82 -0.17 8.61 8.62
CA PRO A 82 1.18 9.12 8.49
C PRO A 82 2.20 7.98 8.59
N PRO A 83 3.17 7.89 7.64
CA PRO A 83 4.36 7.09 7.85
C PRO A 83 5.27 7.72 8.91
N GLY A 84 6.23 6.94 9.41
CA GLY A 84 7.22 7.38 10.37
C GLY A 84 8.43 6.46 10.43
N ILE A 85 9.24 6.60 11.48
CA ILE A 85 10.45 5.78 11.67
C ILE A 85 10.16 4.28 11.78
N TYR A 86 8.93 3.93 12.15
CA TYR A 86 8.42 2.56 12.28
C TYR A 86 7.91 1.98 10.95
N GLY A 87 8.05 2.69 9.84
CA GLY A 87 7.40 2.38 8.55
C GLY A 87 6.04 3.05 8.46
N GLY A 88 4.96 2.26 8.36
CA GLY A 88 3.59 2.78 8.27
C GLY A 88 3.10 2.89 6.84
N ASN A 89 2.23 3.86 6.58
CA ASN A 89 1.66 4.14 5.25
C ASN A 89 2.67 4.86 4.35
N MET A 90 3.68 4.11 3.91
CA MET A 90 4.77 4.63 3.09
C MET A 90 4.38 4.74 1.61
N ASP A 91 3.41 3.94 1.17
CA ASP A 91 2.95 3.89 -0.23
C ASP A 91 4.10 3.74 -1.23
N PHE A 92 5.13 2.98 -0.85
CA PHE A 92 6.35 2.83 -1.65
C PHE A 92 6.21 1.67 -2.64
N ASN A 93 5.79 1.98 -3.86
CA ASN A 93 5.48 1.01 -4.94
C ASN A 93 6.66 0.14 -5.43
N ARG A 94 7.87 0.34 -4.89
CA ARG A 94 9.05 -0.51 -5.13
C ARG A 94 9.16 -1.69 -4.18
N LEU A 95 8.30 -1.76 -3.16
CA LEU A 95 8.23 -2.88 -2.21
C LEU A 95 7.49 -4.09 -2.81
N THR A 96 8.00 -4.57 -3.96
CA THR A 96 7.47 -5.70 -4.75
C THR A 96 8.24 -6.99 -4.47
N VAL A 97 7.87 -8.11 -5.12
CA VAL A 97 8.58 -9.39 -4.99
C VAL A 97 10.09 -9.21 -5.20
N GLY A 98 10.88 -9.76 -4.28
CA GLY A 98 12.34 -9.66 -4.27
C GLY A 98 12.90 -8.47 -3.50
N ALA A 99 12.09 -7.46 -3.20
CA ALA A 99 12.52 -6.35 -2.34
C ALA A 99 12.62 -6.79 -0.87
N ARG A 100 13.39 -6.00 -0.10
CA ARG A 100 13.62 -6.18 1.33
C ARG A 100 13.44 -4.84 2.02
N LEU A 101 12.60 -4.82 3.05
CA LEU A 101 12.39 -3.66 3.91
C LEU A 101 13.01 -3.93 5.27
N TYR A 102 13.77 -2.99 5.80
CA TYR A 102 14.36 -3.08 7.14
C TYR A 102 13.69 -2.04 8.04
N LEU A 103 13.04 -2.49 9.12
CA LEU A 103 12.33 -1.63 10.07
C LEU A 103 13.00 -1.68 11.46
N PRO A 104 13.26 -0.54 12.11
CA PRO A 104 13.85 -0.51 13.45
C PRO A 104 12.85 -1.00 14.50
N VAL A 105 13.24 -2.01 15.29
CA VAL A 105 12.41 -2.57 16.33
C VAL A 105 12.41 -1.63 17.54
N HIS A 106 11.25 -1.06 17.85
CA HIS A 106 11.05 -0.17 19.02
C HIS A 106 10.45 -0.88 20.22
N GLN A 107 9.66 -1.93 19.99
CA GLN A 107 8.96 -2.69 21.01
C GLN A 107 9.32 -4.17 20.90
N ARG A 108 9.28 -4.89 22.03
CA ARG A 108 9.58 -6.33 22.08
C ARG A 108 8.71 -7.09 21.08
N GLY A 109 9.35 -7.98 20.32
CA GLY A 109 8.69 -8.78 19.28
C GLY A 109 8.36 -8.02 17.99
N ALA A 110 8.76 -6.75 17.86
CA ALA A 110 8.47 -5.84 16.74
C ALA A 110 6.99 -5.52 16.51
N LEU A 111 6.08 -6.49 16.74
CA LEU A 111 4.63 -6.37 16.57
C LEU A 111 4.29 -5.86 15.16
N PHE A 112 4.88 -6.53 14.17
CA PHE A 112 4.73 -6.19 12.76
C PHE A 112 3.29 -6.29 12.27
N TYR A 113 2.87 -5.34 11.44
CA TYR A 113 1.58 -5.34 10.75
C TYR A 113 1.72 -4.79 9.33
N THR A 114 0.78 -5.19 8.47
CA THR A 114 0.71 -4.74 7.07
C THR A 114 -0.74 -4.60 6.62
N GLY A 115 -0.98 -3.79 5.60
CA GLY A 115 -2.29 -3.53 5.04
C GLY A 115 -2.21 -2.59 3.86
N ASP A 116 -3.38 -2.08 3.46
CA ASP A 116 -3.50 -1.18 2.31
C ASP A 116 -2.86 -1.77 1.05
N SER A 117 -3.36 -2.93 0.60
CA SER A 117 -2.81 -3.61 -0.56
C SER A 117 -3.16 -2.86 -1.85
N HIS A 118 -2.16 -2.58 -2.68
CA HIS A 118 -2.31 -1.95 -3.98
C HIS A 118 -2.01 -2.95 -5.09
N ALA A 119 -2.82 -2.92 -6.15
CA ALA A 119 -2.58 -3.73 -7.35
C ALA A 119 -1.53 -3.07 -8.28
N VAL A 120 -1.47 -1.74 -8.25
CA VAL A 120 -0.51 -0.84 -8.92
C VAL A 120 -0.72 0.58 -8.36
N GLN A 121 0.35 1.38 -8.32
CA GLN A 121 0.32 2.81 -7.99
C GLN A 121 1.36 3.58 -8.82
#